data_AF-A0A6M0L7B6-F1
#
_entry.id   AF-A0A6M0L7B6-F1
#
_cell.length_a   1.000
_cell.length_b   1.000
_cell.length_c   1.000
_cell.angle_alpha   90.00
_cell.angle_beta   90.00
_cell.angle_gamma   90.00
#
_symmetry.space_group_name_H-M   'P 1'
#
loop_
_entity.id
_entity.type
_entity.pdbx_description
1 polymer ?
#
loop_
_entity_poly.entity_id
_entity_poly.type
_entity_poly.pdbx_seq_one_letter_code
_entity_poly.pdbx_strand_id
1 'polypeptide(L)' 'MKAITEYHEVEKIYLKKFGEHSLDYVHLFDPVNIHNYPEEVLRATDKLEEAISKGVPFDNTKPEVDVIY' A
#
# COMPACT_ATOMS: atom_id res chain seq x y z
N MET A 1 -4.70 -6.97 15.49
CA MET A 1 -3.67 -7.93 15.01
C MET A 1 -2.35 -7.21 14.90
N LYS A 2 -1.23 -7.82 15.32
CA LYS A 2 0.11 -7.19 15.29
C LYS A 2 0.50 -6.71 13.88
N ALA A 3 0.19 -7.49 12.84
CA ALA A 3 0.53 -7.21 11.45
C ALA A 3 -0.12 -5.92 10.88
N ILE A 4 -1.35 -5.60 11.27
CA ILE A 4 -2.04 -4.38 10.79
C ILE A 4 -1.42 -3.13 11.41
N THR A 5 -1.04 -3.22 12.70
CA THR A 5 -0.35 -2.12 13.38
C THR A 5 1.00 -1.84 12.72
N GLU A 6 1.77 -2.89 12.43
CA GLU A 6 3.05 -2.81 11.73
C GLU A 6 2.89 -2.21 10.32
N TYR A 7 1.89 -2.66 9.56
CA TYR A 7 1.56 -2.08 8.26
C TYR A 7 1.35 -0.55 8.35
N HIS A 8 0.54 -0.07 9.31
CA HIS A 8 0.27 1.37 9.44
C HIS A 8 1.49 2.18 9.88
N GLU A 9 2.42 1.59 10.61
CA GLU A 9 3.69 2.25 10.96
C GLU A 9 4.56 2.43 9.71
N VAL A 10 4.69 1.38 8.89
CA VAL A 10 5.45 1.43 7.64
C VAL A 10 4.79 2.35 6.62
N GLU A 11 3.46 2.32 6.51
CA GLU A 11 2.65 3.21 5.68
C GLU A 11 2.93 4.68 6.02
N LYS A 12 2.94 5.05 7.31
CA LYS A 12 3.29 6.41 7.74
C LYS A 12 4.70 6.81 7.33
N ILE A 13 5.67 5.89 7.43
CA ILE A 13 7.05 6.14 7.02
C ILE A 13 7.12 6.37 5.50
N TYR A 14 6.42 5.52 4.72
CA TYR A 14 6.32 5.64 3.27
C TYR A 14 5.73 6.99 2.87
N LEU A 15 4.57 7.36 3.41
CA LEU A 15 3.89 8.62 3.11
C LEU A 15 4.72 9.84 3.50
N LYS A 16 5.46 9.77 4.62
CA LYS A 16 6.39 10.84 5.01
C LYS A 16 7.57 10.98 4.03
N LYS A 17 8.00 9.89 3.39
CA LYS A 17 9.13 9.88 2.45
C LYS A 17 8.72 10.31 1.04
N PHE A 18 7.57 9.85 0.55
CA PHE A 18 7.15 10.02 -0.84
C PHE A 18 5.96 10.98 -1.03
N GLY A 19 5.34 11.43 0.06
CA GLY A 19 4.22 12.38 0.07
C GLY A 19 2.90 11.74 0.50
N GLU A 20 2.02 12.53 1.11
CA GLU A 20 0.74 12.06 1.68
C GLU A 20 -0.21 11.45 0.64
N HIS A 21 -0.06 11.84 -0.63
CA HIS A 21 -0.89 11.36 -1.74
C HIS A 21 -0.27 10.20 -2.53
N SER A 22 0.91 9.69 -2.13
CA SER A 22 1.69 8.72 -2.92
C SER A 22 1.11 7.30 -2.98
N LEU A 23 -0.04 7.05 -2.36
CA LEU A 23 -0.77 5.78 -2.37
C LEU A 23 -2.26 5.92 -2.78
N ASP A 24 -2.72 7.12 -3.19
CA ASP A 24 -4.13 7.40 -3.49
C ASP A 24 -4.78 6.43 -4.49
N TYR A 25 -3.99 5.87 -5.41
CA TYR A 25 -4.42 4.92 -6.45
C TYR A 25 -3.73 3.55 -6.32
N VAL A 26 -3.00 3.31 -5.24
CA VAL A 26 -2.25 2.07 -5.03
C VAL A 26 -3.07 1.10 -4.18
N HIS A 27 -3.41 -0.06 -4.75
CA HIS A 27 -4.12 -1.11 -4.02
C HIS A 27 -3.14 -2.16 -3.49
N LEU A 28 -2.89 -2.16 -2.17
CA LEU A 28 -1.91 -3.06 -1.56
C LEU A 28 -2.50 -4.39 -1.07
N PHE A 29 -3.72 -4.38 -0.54
CA PHE A 29 -4.48 -5.55 -0.09
C PHE A 29 -5.97 -5.20 0.12
N ASP A 30 -6.84 -6.20 0.25
CA ASP A 30 -8.27 -6.00 0.54
C ASP A 30 -8.52 -5.85 2.05
N PRO A 31 -8.95 -4.66 2.53
CA PRO A 31 -9.18 -4.44 3.95
C PRO A 31 -10.41 -5.19 4.51
N VAL A 32 -11.34 -5.63 3.67
CA VAL A 32 -12.57 -6.32 4.09
C VAL A 32 -12.29 -7.80 4.39
N ASN A 33 -11.34 -8.41 3.67
CA ASN A 33 -11.04 -9.83 3.76
C ASN A 33 -9.78 -10.18 4.57
N ILE A 34 -9.25 -9.25 5.37
CA ILE A 34 -8.04 -9.46 6.18
C ILE A 34 -8.12 -10.70 7.09
N HIS A 35 -9.30 -11.02 7.60
CA HIS A 35 -9.49 -12.22 8.45
C HIS A 35 -9.33 -13.53 7.67
N ASN A 36 -9.62 -13.51 6.36
CA ASN A 36 -9.50 -14.67 5.48
C ASN A 36 -8.10 -14.77 4.87
N TYR A 37 -7.42 -13.63 4.68
CA TYR A 37 -6.08 -13.55 4.05
C TYR A 37 -5.12 -12.65 4.84
N PRO A 38 -4.78 -13.01 6.09
CA PRO A 38 -3.90 -12.18 6.93
C PRO A 38 -2.48 -12.02 6.37
N GLU A 39 -2.04 -12.94 5.50
CA GLU A 39 -0.75 -12.86 4.81
C GLU A 39 -0.67 -11.72 3.80
N GLU A 40 -1.79 -11.20 3.29
CA GLU A 40 -1.77 -10.07 2.35
C GLU A 40 -1.28 -8.79 3.04
N VAL A 41 -1.61 -8.61 4.31
CA VAL A 41 -1.12 -7.48 5.11
C VAL A 41 0.40 -7.55 5.26
N LEU A 42 0.96 -8.74 5.51
CA LEU A 42 2.41 -8.92 5.60
C LEU A 42 3.10 -8.61 4.27
N ARG A 43 2.57 -9.12 3.16
CA ARG A 43 3.11 -8.82 1.82
C ARG A 43 3.00 -7.33 1.47
N ALA A 44 1.93 -6.67 1.90
CA ALA A 44 1.78 -5.23 1.72
C ALA A 44 2.84 -4.44 2.51
N THR A 45 3.09 -4.84 3.76
CA THR A 45 4.18 -4.27 4.56
C THR A 45 5.54 -4.46 3.87
N ASP A 46 5.88 -5.68 3.45
CA ASP A 46 7.14 -5.98 2.77
C ASP A 46 7.35 -5.11 1.52
N LYS A 47 6.28 -4.93 0.72
CA LYS A 47 6.30 -4.06 -0.47
C LYS A 47 6.59 -2.60 -0.10
N LEU A 48 5.94 -2.06 0.93
CA LEU A 48 6.18 -0.69 1.38
C LEU A 48 7.63 -0.53 1.85
N GLU A 49 8.14 -1.47 2.64
CA GLU A 49 9.54 -1.46 3.11
C GLU A 49 10.54 -1.54 1.95
N GLU A 50 10.27 -2.38 0.97
CA GLU A 50 11.09 -2.51 -0.24
C GLU A 50 11.13 -1.18 -1.01
N ALA A 51 9.99 -0.53 -1.21
CA ALA A 51 9.90 0.77 -1.87
C ALA A 51 10.63 1.87 -1.08
N ILE A 52 10.49 1.89 0.25
CA ILE A 52 11.23 2.79 1.14
C ILE A 52 12.74 2.55 0.99
N SER A 53 13.18 1.29 1.03
CA SER A 53 14.58 0.89 0.96
C SER A 53 15.22 1.28 -0.36
N LYS A 54 14.52 1.02 -1.48
CA LYS A 54 14.96 1.40 -2.83
C LYS A 54 14.87 2.90 -3.10
N GLY A 55 14.08 3.63 -2.32
CA GLY A 55 13.81 5.05 -2.58
C GLY A 55 12.96 5.28 -3.83
N VAL A 56 12.18 4.28 -4.25
CA VAL A 56 11.33 4.33 -5.44
C VAL A 56 9.88 4.22 -5.00
N PRO A 57 9.04 5.24 -5.22
CA PRO A 57 7.62 5.15 -4.89
C PRO A 57 6.89 4.21 -5.87
N PHE A 58 5.75 3.69 -5.43
CA PHE A 58 4.80 3.01 -6.29
C PHE A 58 4.26 3.96 -7.37
N ASP A 59 3.88 3.37 -8.50
CA ASP A 59 3.11 4.08 -9.51
C ASP A 59 1.74 4.42 -8.92
N ASN A 60 1.48 5.72 -8.80
CA ASN A 60 0.28 6.27 -8.20
C ASN A 60 -0.54 7.03 -9.24
N THR A 61 -0.69 6.41 -10.41
CA THR A 61 -1.47 6.98 -11.51
C THR A 61 -2.91 6.50 -11.39
N LYS A 62 -3.86 7.44 -11.53
CA LYS A 62 -5.29 7.12 -11.57
C LYS A 62 -5.55 6.13 -12.72
N PRO A 63 -6.25 5.01 -12.48
CA PRO A 63 -6.60 4.11 -13.56
C PRO A 63 -7.41 4.86 -14.62
N GLU A 64 -7.06 4.68 -15.88
CA GLU A 64 -7.90 5.14 -16.99
C GLU A 64 -9.22 4.39 -16.91
N VAL A 65 -10.32 5.13 -16.73
CA VAL A 65 -11.66 4.54 -16.75
C VAL A 65 -12.05 4.47 -18.22
N ASP A 66 -11.89 3.30 -18.84
CA ASP A 66 -12.47 3.05 -20.16
C ASP A 66 -13.99 3.06 -20.03
N VAL A 67 -14.62 4.17 -20.43
CA VAL A 67 -16.07 4.28 -20.48
C VAL A 67 -16.54 3.53 -21.73
N ILE A 68 -17.00 2.30 -21.54
CA ILE A 68 -17.68 1.54 -22.61
C ILE A 68 -19.08 2.16 -22.77
N TYR A 69 -19.30 2.87 -23.88
CA TYR A 69 -20.60 3.44 -24.28
C TYR A 69 -21.51 2.41 -24.94
#